data_AF-A0AA48KAE9-F1
#
_entry.id   AF-A0AA48KAE9-F1
#
_cell.length_a   1.000
_cell.length_b   1.000
_cell.length_c   1.000
_cell.angle_alpha   90.00
_cell.angle_beta   90.00
_cell.angle_gamma   90.00
#
_symmetry.space_group_name_H-M   'P 1'
#
loop_
_entity.id
_entity.type
_entity.pdbx_description
1 polymer ?
#
loop_
_entity_poly.entity_id
_entity_poly.type
_entity_poly.pdbx_seq_one_letter_code
_entity_poly.pdbx_strand_id
1 'polypeptide(L)'
;MTAAQNPFKIDWSSRSKLRGPGDRSLGELLQKLRDRLAPKAQGISISYLDDRAMRKLNREHRDINQTTDVLSFPANPEKGAFQHLGDLVVSLPMAEKMAKKLGVSRRREVETLIIHGFLHLCGHDHEADNGEMLALQAELEREFLEAEPLPMAVKRGRKPGSKVKRLKDGSRVVVTGRAAHALVRKEAAKKAKPAKKAEKAPRKAVEKPKRAPGRPRKVVEAAPAPKRVVRRKRPPLRSGVLG
;
A
#
# COMPACT_ATOMS: atom_id res chain seq x y z
N MET A 1 -1.93 -38.41 -29.07
CA MET A 1 -0.73 -37.73 -28.52
C MET A 1 -1.23 -36.75 -27.46
N THR A 2 -1.12 -37.11 -26.18
CA THR A 2 -1.45 -36.23 -25.06
C THR A 2 -0.43 -35.10 -25.04
N ALA A 3 -0.85 -33.87 -25.31
CA ALA A 3 0.00 -32.71 -25.14
C ALA A 3 0.51 -32.72 -23.69
N ALA A 4 1.83 -32.85 -23.51
CA ALA A 4 2.46 -32.68 -22.21
C ALA A 4 2.06 -31.28 -21.71
N GLN A 5 1.14 -31.22 -20.76
CA GLN A 5 0.77 -29.96 -20.13
C GLN A 5 2.01 -29.49 -19.38
N ASN A 6 2.65 -28.43 -19.87
CA ASN A 6 3.74 -27.78 -19.14
C ASN A 6 3.24 -27.47 -17.72
N PRO A 7 3.98 -27.87 -16.67
CA PRO A 7 3.56 -27.63 -15.30
C PRO A 7 3.44 -26.13 -15.06
N PHE A 8 2.39 -25.72 -14.36
CA PHE A 8 2.17 -24.32 -14.01
C PHE A 8 3.31 -23.84 -13.09
N LYS A 9 4.19 -22.99 -13.64
CA LYS A 9 5.40 -22.52 -12.98
C LYS A 9 5.09 -21.33 -12.08
N ILE A 10 5.39 -21.46 -10.79
CA ILE A 10 5.22 -20.38 -9.82
C ILE A 10 6.61 -19.90 -9.41
N ASP A 11 6.97 -18.69 -9.85
CA ASP A 11 8.25 -18.09 -9.51
C ASP A 11 8.12 -17.27 -8.21
N TRP A 12 8.80 -17.69 -7.16
CA TRP A 12 8.75 -17.04 -5.85
C TRP A 12 9.96 -16.13 -5.62
N SER A 13 9.71 -14.91 -5.15
CA SER A 13 10.77 -14.05 -4.63
C SER A 13 10.34 -13.35 -3.35
N SER A 14 11.29 -12.98 -2.49
CA SER A 14 11.01 -12.18 -1.31
C SER A 14 12.14 -11.19 -1.05
N ARG A 15 11.76 -9.94 -0.86
CA ARG A 15 12.61 -8.87 -0.32
C ARG A 15 12.00 -8.29 0.96
N SER A 16 11.09 -9.04 1.60
CA SER A 16 10.53 -8.69 2.89
C SER A 16 11.33 -9.35 4.01
N LYS A 17 11.45 -8.64 5.15
CA LYS A 17 11.97 -9.24 6.39
C LYS A 17 10.98 -10.23 7.01
N LEU A 18 9.70 -10.11 6.69
CA LEU A 18 8.67 -11.05 7.14
C LEU A 18 8.67 -12.28 6.22
N ARG A 19 8.45 -13.46 6.81
CA ARG A 19 8.19 -14.67 6.04
C ARG A 19 6.71 -14.74 5.68
N GLY A 20 6.39 -14.80 4.39
CA GLY A 20 5.05 -15.05 3.88
C GLY A 20 4.77 -16.56 3.73
N PRO A 21 3.51 -16.94 3.42
CA PRO A 21 3.21 -18.30 2.96
C PRO A 21 4.03 -18.62 1.70
N GLY A 22 4.61 -19.82 1.65
CA GLY A 22 5.43 -20.28 0.52
C GLY A 22 4.65 -21.21 -0.41
N ASP A 23 5.40 -21.84 -1.32
CA ASP A 23 4.86 -22.71 -2.37
C ASP A 23 3.92 -23.81 -1.85
N ARG A 24 4.32 -24.55 -0.81
CA ARG A 24 3.47 -25.61 -0.22
C ARG A 24 2.12 -25.11 0.32
N SER A 25 2.01 -23.83 0.68
CA SER A 25 0.78 -23.28 1.26
C SER A 25 -0.12 -22.61 0.23
N LEU A 26 0.46 -22.09 -0.86
CA LEU A 26 -0.27 -21.31 -1.87
C LEU A 26 -0.32 -21.99 -3.24
N GLY A 27 0.51 -23.01 -3.49
CA GLY A 27 0.61 -23.69 -4.78
C GLY A 27 -0.71 -24.33 -5.19
N GLU A 28 -1.40 -25.00 -4.26
CA GLU A 28 -2.72 -25.58 -4.52
C GLU A 28 -3.78 -24.51 -4.84
N LEU A 29 -3.81 -23.40 -4.07
CA LEU A 29 -4.72 -22.27 -4.34
C LEU A 29 -4.46 -21.68 -5.72
N LEU A 30 -3.19 -21.48 -6.08
CA LEU A 30 -2.79 -20.91 -7.37
C LEU A 30 -3.09 -21.86 -8.54
N GLN A 31 -2.94 -23.17 -8.35
CA GLN A 31 -3.37 -24.17 -9.35
C GLN A 31 -4.89 -24.13 -9.54
N LYS A 32 -5.67 -24.15 -8.45
CA LYS A 32 -7.13 -24.04 -8.53
C LYS A 32 -7.58 -22.76 -9.24
N LEU A 33 -6.97 -21.62 -8.93
CA LEU A 33 -7.23 -20.34 -9.60
C LEU A 33 -6.89 -20.41 -11.09
N ARG A 34 -5.72 -20.97 -11.44
CA ARG A 34 -5.28 -21.13 -12.82
C ARG A 34 -6.22 -22.03 -13.61
N ASP A 35 -6.60 -23.19 -13.09
CA ASP A 35 -7.50 -24.12 -13.78
C ASP A 35 -8.90 -23.52 -13.97
N ARG A 36 -9.37 -22.73 -13.00
CA ARG A 36 -10.69 -22.08 -13.06
C ARG A 36 -10.74 -20.87 -14.00
N LEU A 37 -9.72 -20.02 -13.98
CA LEU A 37 -9.78 -18.69 -14.61
C LEU A 37 -8.85 -18.54 -15.83
N ALA A 38 -7.74 -19.28 -15.86
CA ALA A 38 -6.69 -19.11 -16.88
C ALA A 38 -6.01 -20.45 -17.23
N PRO A 39 -6.75 -21.46 -17.73
CA PRO A 39 -6.23 -22.82 -17.91
C PRO A 39 -5.05 -22.92 -18.89
N LYS A 40 -4.90 -21.93 -19.78
CA LYS A 40 -3.79 -21.83 -20.74
C LYS A 40 -2.53 -21.20 -20.16
N ALA A 41 -2.60 -20.62 -18.96
CA ALA A 41 -1.45 -20.02 -18.31
C ALA A 41 -0.43 -21.10 -17.88
N GLN A 42 0.84 -20.81 -18.13
CA GLN A 42 1.98 -21.66 -17.81
C GLN A 42 2.83 -21.12 -16.67
N GLY A 43 2.63 -19.88 -16.23
CA GLY A 43 3.26 -19.44 -15.00
C GLY A 43 2.82 -18.07 -14.47
N ILE A 44 3.24 -17.78 -13.25
CA ILE A 44 3.00 -16.53 -12.51
C ILE A 44 4.20 -16.26 -11.61
N SER A 45 4.55 -14.99 -11.40
CA SER A 45 5.55 -14.61 -10.40
C SER A 45 4.89 -14.01 -9.17
N ILE A 46 5.33 -14.40 -7.97
CA ILE A 46 4.84 -13.84 -6.71
C ILE A 46 6.02 -13.31 -5.90
N SER A 47 5.94 -12.04 -5.54
CA SER A 47 7.00 -11.32 -4.83
C SER A 47 6.51 -10.69 -3.54
N TYR A 48 7.14 -11.04 -2.42
CA TYR A 48 6.87 -10.39 -1.13
C TYR A 48 7.79 -9.22 -0.88
N LEU A 49 7.24 -8.05 -0.53
CA LEU A 49 8.00 -6.84 -0.26
C LEU A 49 7.70 -6.25 1.12
N ASP A 50 8.67 -5.50 1.64
CA ASP A 50 8.46 -4.58 2.76
C ASP A 50 7.85 -3.25 2.29
N ASP A 51 7.26 -2.50 3.23
CA ASP A 51 6.62 -1.20 2.98
C ASP A 51 7.52 -0.19 2.23
N ARG A 52 8.84 -0.20 2.49
CA ARG A 52 9.79 0.70 1.79
C ARG A 52 9.93 0.34 0.32
N ALA A 53 10.12 -0.95 0.01
CA ALA A 53 10.24 -1.43 -1.37
C ALA A 53 8.91 -1.26 -2.10
N MET A 54 7.80 -1.57 -1.44
CA MET A 54 6.46 -1.40 -1.98
C MET A 54 6.14 0.05 -2.33
N ARG A 55 6.47 1.00 -1.44
CA ARG A 55 6.31 2.44 -1.68
C ARG A 55 7.18 2.94 -2.84
N LYS A 56 8.40 2.41 -2.98
CA LYS A 56 9.30 2.72 -4.11
C LYS A 56 8.66 2.25 -5.41
N LEU A 57 8.23 1.00 -5.47
CA LEU A 57 7.60 0.41 -6.65
C LEU A 57 6.31 1.15 -7.04
N ASN A 58 5.45 1.45 -6.07
CA ASN A 58 4.21 2.21 -6.31
C ASN A 58 4.50 3.62 -6.83
N ARG A 59 5.59 4.26 -6.39
CA ARG A 59 6.01 5.56 -6.94
C ARG A 59 6.51 5.42 -8.36
N GLU A 60 7.34 4.43 -8.66
CA GLU A 60 7.95 4.24 -9.99
C GLU A 60 6.92 3.92 -11.06
N HIS A 61 5.95 3.06 -10.76
CA HIS A 61 4.95 2.65 -11.74
C HIS A 61 3.72 3.57 -11.75
N ARG A 62 3.40 4.26 -10.65
CA ARG A 62 2.12 5.01 -10.53
C ARG A 62 2.26 6.46 -10.10
N ASP A 63 3.47 6.93 -9.85
CA ASP A 63 3.73 8.27 -9.28
C ASP A 63 3.07 8.49 -7.91
N ILE A 64 2.78 7.38 -7.19
CA ILE A 64 2.17 7.41 -5.85
C ILE A 64 3.21 7.08 -4.80
N ASN A 65 3.61 8.09 -4.04
CA ASN A 65 4.61 7.93 -3.00
C ASN A 65 4.04 7.38 -1.66
N GLN A 66 3.27 6.29 -1.72
CA GLN A 66 2.66 5.61 -0.57
C GLN A 66 2.77 4.08 -0.72
N THR A 67 2.78 3.34 0.40
CA THR A 67 2.70 1.87 0.38
C THR A 67 1.26 1.43 0.06
N THR A 68 1.11 0.21 -0.45
CA THR A 68 -0.19 -0.44 -0.69
C THR A 68 -0.11 -1.92 -0.34
N ASP A 69 -1.24 -2.61 -0.33
CA ASP A 69 -1.36 -4.03 0.03
C ASP A 69 -0.82 -4.95 -1.09
N VAL A 70 -1.24 -4.72 -2.35
CA VAL A 70 -0.83 -5.52 -3.51
C VAL A 70 -0.77 -4.70 -4.79
N LEU A 71 0.17 -5.06 -5.68
CA LEU A 71 0.30 -4.56 -7.05
C LEU A 71 0.29 -5.75 -8.01
N SER A 72 -0.50 -5.65 -9.08
CA SER A 72 -0.59 -6.66 -10.14
C SER A 72 -0.04 -6.08 -11.45
N PHE A 73 0.86 -6.82 -12.08
CA PHE A 73 1.51 -6.47 -13.35
C PHE A 73 1.20 -7.57 -14.38
N PRO A 74 0.02 -7.52 -15.05
CA PRO A 74 -0.31 -8.46 -16.12
C PRO A 74 0.77 -8.48 -17.21
N ALA A 75 1.12 -9.68 -17.65
CA ALA A 75 2.03 -9.85 -18.78
C ALA A 75 1.41 -9.26 -20.06
N ASN A 76 2.25 -8.73 -20.95
CA ASN A 76 1.79 -8.26 -22.26
C ASN A 76 1.90 -9.41 -23.28
N PRO A 77 0.78 -9.91 -23.84
CA PRO A 77 0.80 -10.92 -24.89
C PRO A 77 1.66 -10.51 -26.09
N GLU A 78 1.61 -9.23 -26.48
CA GLU A 78 2.33 -8.69 -27.65
C GLU A 78 3.86 -8.77 -27.51
N LYS A 79 4.37 -8.94 -26.29
CA LYS A 79 5.80 -9.08 -26.01
C LYS A 79 6.28 -10.54 -26.01
N GLY A 80 5.48 -11.47 -26.53
CA GLY A 80 5.81 -12.90 -26.55
C GLY A 80 5.56 -13.62 -25.23
N ALA A 81 4.94 -12.96 -24.25
CA ALA A 81 4.63 -13.52 -22.94
C ALA A 81 3.27 -14.23 -22.90
N PHE A 82 2.80 -14.77 -24.03
CA PHE A 82 1.45 -15.34 -24.23
C PHE A 82 1.04 -16.42 -23.21
N GLN A 83 1.99 -16.96 -22.47
CA GLN A 83 1.79 -18.07 -21.54
C GLN A 83 2.15 -17.72 -20.08
N HIS A 84 2.67 -16.52 -19.80
CA HIS A 84 2.91 -16.05 -18.44
C HIS A 84 1.79 -15.09 -18.03
N LEU A 85 1.22 -15.25 -16.82
CA LEU A 85 0.11 -14.43 -16.34
C LEU A 85 0.58 -13.01 -15.96
N GLY A 86 1.79 -12.92 -15.41
CA GLY A 86 2.39 -11.67 -14.93
C GLY A 86 2.91 -11.77 -13.51
N ASP A 87 3.23 -10.61 -12.95
CA ASP A 87 3.84 -10.50 -11.63
C ASP A 87 2.84 -9.98 -10.60
N LEU A 88 2.79 -10.66 -9.46
CA LEU A 88 2.03 -10.26 -8.30
C LEU A 88 2.95 -9.87 -7.15
N VAL A 89 2.78 -8.65 -6.64
CA VAL A 89 3.65 -8.09 -5.60
C VAL A 89 2.84 -7.76 -4.35
N VAL A 90 3.12 -8.45 -3.25
CA VAL A 90 2.34 -8.36 -1.99
C VAL A 90 3.20 -7.74 -0.88
N SER A 91 2.64 -6.76 -0.16
CA SER A 91 3.26 -6.19 1.04
C SER A 91 2.90 -7.01 2.28
N LEU A 92 3.85 -7.79 2.79
CA LEU A 92 3.64 -8.57 4.01
C LEU A 92 3.37 -7.72 5.26
N PRO A 93 4.07 -6.58 5.48
CA PRO A 93 3.76 -5.72 6.62
C PRO A 93 2.35 -5.13 6.55
N MET A 94 1.85 -4.81 5.34
CA MET A 94 0.48 -4.33 5.20
C MET A 94 -0.53 -5.45 5.42
N ALA A 95 -0.29 -6.64 4.88
CA ALA A 95 -1.13 -7.82 5.11
C ALA A 95 -1.23 -8.15 6.61
N GLU A 96 -0.13 -8.10 7.35
CA GLU A 96 -0.15 -8.32 8.81
C GLU A 96 -0.98 -7.26 9.55
N LYS A 97 -0.83 -5.98 9.18
CA LYS A 97 -1.62 -4.87 9.76
C LYS A 97 -3.11 -5.04 9.46
N MET A 98 -3.47 -5.53 8.28
CA MET A 98 -4.87 -5.76 7.89
C MET A 98 -5.45 -6.99 8.57
N ALA A 99 -4.70 -8.08 8.62
CA ALA A 99 -5.07 -9.30 9.33
C ALA A 99 -5.46 -9.02 10.79
N LYS A 100 -4.62 -8.27 11.53
CA LYS A 100 -4.91 -7.84 12.90
C LYS A 100 -6.17 -6.99 13.03
N LYS A 101 -6.47 -6.12 12.05
CA LYS A 101 -7.66 -5.26 12.06
C LYS A 101 -8.93 -6.03 11.74
N LEU A 102 -8.83 -7.04 10.90
CA LEU A 102 -9.95 -7.86 10.44
C LEU A 102 -10.19 -9.06 11.37
N GLY A 103 -9.28 -9.36 12.29
CA GLY A 103 -9.36 -10.52 13.16
C GLY A 103 -9.14 -11.84 12.44
N VAL A 104 -8.37 -11.83 11.33
CA VAL A 104 -8.01 -13.03 10.55
C VAL A 104 -6.52 -13.34 10.69
N SER A 105 -6.13 -14.55 10.31
CA SER A 105 -4.71 -14.86 10.17
C SER A 105 -4.07 -14.05 9.03
N ARG A 106 -2.77 -13.77 9.16
CA ARG A 106 -2.00 -13.15 8.08
C ARG A 106 -2.02 -14.02 6.81
N ARG A 107 -2.06 -15.35 6.98
CA ARG A 107 -2.16 -16.29 5.86
C ARG A 107 -3.45 -16.03 5.08
N ARG A 108 -4.59 -15.95 5.76
CA ARG A 108 -5.89 -15.68 5.14
C ARG A 108 -5.93 -14.34 4.40
N GLU A 109 -5.31 -13.30 4.97
CA GLU A 109 -5.20 -11.99 4.30
C GLU A 109 -4.31 -12.09 3.04
N VAL A 110 -3.19 -12.80 3.11
CA VAL A 110 -2.35 -13.03 1.91
C VAL A 110 -3.12 -13.80 0.85
N GLU A 111 -3.81 -14.88 1.20
CA GLU A 111 -4.65 -15.66 0.27
C GLU A 111 -5.71 -14.79 -0.41
N THR A 112 -6.38 -13.93 0.36
CA THR A 112 -7.31 -12.92 -0.16
C THR A 112 -6.64 -11.99 -1.18
N LEU A 113 -5.45 -11.47 -0.84
CA LEU A 113 -4.69 -10.59 -1.75
C LEU A 113 -4.20 -11.33 -3.00
N ILE A 114 -3.90 -12.63 -2.89
CA ILE A 114 -3.55 -13.48 -4.03
C ILE A 114 -4.74 -13.63 -4.97
N ILE A 115 -5.92 -14.04 -4.48
CA ILE A 115 -7.13 -14.17 -5.31
C ILE A 115 -7.44 -12.84 -5.99
N HIS A 116 -7.45 -11.76 -5.22
CA HIS A 116 -7.75 -10.43 -5.73
C HIS A 116 -6.73 -9.99 -6.79
N GLY A 117 -5.45 -10.23 -6.53
CA GLY A 117 -4.36 -9.93 -7.44
C GLY A 117 -4.40 -10.74 -8.73
N PHE A 118 -4.73 -12.02 -8.64
CA PHE A 118 -4.88 -12.95 -9.77
C PHE A 118 -6.00 -12.52 -10.70
N LEU A 119 -7.15 -12.12 -10.16
CA LEU A 119 -8.27 -11.58 -10.94
C LEU A 119 -7.85 -10.36 -11.78
N HIS A 120 -7.01 -9.48 -11.23
CA HIS A 120 -6.45 -8.35 -11.99
C HIS A 120 -5.49 -8.79 -13.10
N LEU A 121 -4.72 -9.87 -12.89
CA LEU A 121 -3.87 -10.44 -13.94
C LEU A 121 -4.73 -11.05 -15.07
N CYS A 122 -5.89 -11.61 -14.74
CA CYS A 122 -6.89 -12.08 -15.70
C CYS A 122 -7.66 -10.95 -16.40
N GLY A 123 -7.44 -9.69 -16.02
CA GLY A 123 -8.05 -8.52 -16.67
C GLY A 123 -9.36 -8.03 -16.05
N HIS A 124 -9.81 -8.60 -14.94
CA HIS A 124 -10.93 -8.06 -14.17
C HIS A 124 -10.53 -6.77 -13.46
N ASP A 125 -11.45 -5.81 -13.37
CA ASP A 125 -11.19 -4.50 -12.75
C ASP A 125 -12.42 -3.97 -12.01
N HIS A 126 -12.42 -4.09 -10.68
CA HIS A 126 -13.52 -3.64 -9.83
C HIS A 126 -13.74 -2.11 -9.76
N GLU A 127 -12.87 -1.29 -10.36
CA GLU A 127 -13.17 0.14 -10.54
C GLU A 127 -14.01 0.42 -11.79
N ALA A 128 -13.88 -0.42 -12.80
CA ALA A 128 -14.53 -0.24 -14.10
C ALA A 128 -15.73 -1.17 -14.29
N ASP A 129 -15.84 -2.23 -13.49
CA ASP A 129 -16.97 -3.16 -13.51
C ASP A 129 -18.09 -2.75 -12.54
N ASN A 130 -19.27 -3.36 -12.73
CA ASN A 130 -20.43 -3.15 -11.88
C ASN A 130 -20.42 -4.05 -10.63
N GLY A 131 -19.25 -4.34 -10.07
CA GLY A 131 -19.07 -5.23 -8.92
C GLY A 131 -18.86 -6.71 -9.28
N GLU A 132 -18.70 -7.02 -10.56
CA GLU A 132 -18.53 -8.39 -11.06
C GLU A 132 -17.28 -9.05 -10.47
N MET A 133 -16.14 -8.36 -10.48
CA MET A 133 -14.90 -8.87 -9.89
C MET A 133 -15.05 -9.14 -8.39
N LEU A 134 -15.80 -8.28 -7.66
CA LEU A 134 -15.99 -8.46 -6.22
C LEU A 134 -16.90 -9.66 -5.91
N ALA A 135 -17.92 -9.89 -6.73
CA ALA A 135 -18.77 -11.07 -6.63
C ALA A 135 -17.95 -12.35 -6.90
N LEU A 136 -17.19 -12.36 -7.99
CA LEU A 136 -16.32 -13.49 -8.35
C LEU A 136 -15.24 -13.73 -7.28
N GLN A 137 -14.64 -12.68 -6.72
CA GLN A 137 -13.71 -12.82 -5.61
C GLN A 137 -14.38 -13.50 -4.40
N ALA A 138 -15.61 -13.09 -4.05
CA ALA A 138 -16.32 -13.68 -2.92
C ALA A 138 -16.70 -15.15 -3.17
N GLU A 139 -17.00 -15.53 -4.41
CA GLU A 139 -17.22 -16.92 -4.84
C GLU A 139 -15.94 -17.74 -4.64
N LEU A 140 -14.82 -17.29 -5.21
CA LEU A 140 -13.52 -17.98 -5.11
C LEU A 140 -13.03 -18.09 -3.66
N GLU A 141 -13.24 -17.06 -2.84
CA GLU A 141 -12.90 -17.09 -1.42
C GLU A 141 -13.73 -18.09 -0.60
N ARG A 142 -14.96 -18.40 -1.03
CA ARG A 142 -15.81 -19.43 -0.40
C ARG A 142 -15.45 -20.82 -0.89
N GLU A 143 -15.09 -20.93 -2.16
CA GLU A 143 -14.78 -22.20 -2.80
C GLU A 143 -13.39 -22.72 -2.40
N PHE A 144 -12.37 -21.85 -2.39
CA PHE A 144 -10.98 -22.29 -2.30
C PHE A 144 -10.30 -22.09 -0.95
N LEU A 145 -10.86 -21.23 -0.09
CA LEU A 145 -10.23 -20.92 1.19
C LEU A 145 -11.01 -21.54 2.35
N GLU A 146 -10.29 -22.21 3.25
CA GLU A 146 -10.87 -22.78 4.46
C GLU A 146 -11.51 -21.69 5.34
N ALA A 147 -12.65 -22.02 5.94
CA ALA A 147 -13.36 -21.10 6.81
C ALA A 147 -12.54 -20.87 8.10
N GLU A 148 -11.98 -19.66 8.27
CA GLU A 148 -11.51 -19.23 9.58
C GLU A 148 -12.72 -18.74 10.40
N PRO A 149 -12.83 -19.09 11.69
CA PRO A 149 -13.87 -18.53 12.54
C PRO A 149 -13.60 -17.03 12.72
N LEU A 150 -14.34 -16.21 11.98
CA LEU A 150 -14.30 -14.75 12.14
C LEU A 150 -14.98 -14.37 13.46
N PRO A 151 -14.34 -13.59 14.35
CA PRO A 151 -15.09 -12.82 15.33
C PRO A 151 -16.02 -11.87 14.55
N MET A 152 -17.31 -11.91 14.90
CA MET A 152 -18.43 -11.39 14.13
C MET A 152 -18.18 -10.11 13.31
N ALA A 153 -18.64 -10.16 12.06
CA ALA A 153 -19.15 -9.02 11.30
C ALA A 153 -18.18 -7.84 11.09
N VAL A 154 -16.98 -8.08 10.55
CA VAL A 154 -16.33 -7.03 9.76
C VAL A 154 -16.95 -7.05 8.36
N LYS A 155 -18.05 -6.30 8.17
CA LYS A 155 -18.48 -5.89 6.84
C LYS A 155 -17.26 -5.27 6.16
N ARG A 156 -16.71 -5.90 5.11
CA ARG A 156 -15.65 -5.31 4.26
C ARG A 156 -16.18 -4.02 3.66
N GLY A 157 -16.00 -2.90 4.36
CA GLY A 157 -16.16 -1.56 3.80
C GLY A 157 -14.96 -1.20 2.93
N ARG A 158 -14.67 -1.98 1.88
CA ARG A 158 -13.67 -1.63 0.87
C ARG A 158 -14.33 -0.61 -0.06
N LYS A 159 -14.23 0.67 0.28
CA LYS A 159 -14.66 1.77 -0.62
C LYS A 159 -13.78 1.75 -1.89
N PRO A 160 -14.35 2.00 -3.08
CA PRO A 160 -13.72 1.77 -4.38
C PRO A 160 -12.39 2.53 -4.54
N GLY A 161 -11.42 1.86 -5.16
CA GLY A 161 -10.04 2.34 -5.24
C GLY A 161 -9.04 1.32 -5.82
N SER A 162 -9.22 0.83 -7.04
CA SER A 162 -8.17 0.27 -7.89
C SER A 162 -7.91 0.97 -9.23
N LYS A 163 -6.96 1.91 -9.29
CA LYS A 163 -6.61 2.55 -10.58
C LYS A 163 -5.74 1.67 -11.46
N VAL A 164 -6.20 1.36 -12.67
CA VAL A 164 -5.39 0.80 -13.77
C VAL A 164 -4.58 1.92 -14.44
N LYS A 165 -3.25 1.73 -14.55
CA LYS A 165 -2.37 2.63 -15.30
C LYS A 165 -1.64 1.85 -16.39
N ARG A 166 -1.64 2.39 -17.62
CA ARG A 166 -0.73 1.92 -18.68
C ARG A 166 0.65 2.56 -18.50
N LEU A 167 1.68 1.72 -18.50
CA LEU A 167 3.07 2.15 -18.50
C LEU A 167 3.51 2.53 -19.91
N LYS A 168 4.64 3.23 -20.01
CA LYS A 168 5.20 3.73 -21.28
C LYS A 168 5.52 2.62 -22.28
N ASP A 169 5.71 1.42 -21.78
CA ASP A 169 6.06 0.22 -22.55
C ASP A 169 4.81 -0.60 -22.94
N GLY A 170 3.61 -0.06 -22.76
CA GLY A 170 2.33 -0.70 -23.08
C GLY A 170 1.78 -1.65 -22.01
N SER A 171 2.57 -2.00 -20.98
CA SER A 171 2.12 -2.89 -19.91
C SER A 171 1.10 -2.20 -18.99
N ARG A 172 0.16 -2.96 -18.42
CA ARG A 172 -0.85 -2.45 -17.48
C ARG A 172 -0.39 -2.74 -16.06
N VAL A 173 -0.63 -1.81 -15.13
CA VAL A 173 -0.45 -2.03 -13.68
C VAL A 173 -1.78 -1.76 -13.02
N VAL A 174 -2.28 -2.76 -12.30
CA VAL A 174 -3.49 -2.63 -11.50
C VAL A 174 -3.13 -2.68 -10.03
N VAL A 175 -3.79 -1.83 -9.25
CA VAL A 175 -3.47 -1.68 -7.83
C VAL A 175 -4.71 -1.66 -7.05
N THR A 176 -4.63 -2.22 -5.87
CA THR A 176 -5.77 -2.39 -5.01
C THR A 176 -5.35 -1.82 -3.66
N GLY A 177 -6.31 -1.42 -2.83
CA GLY A 177 -6.02 -0.82 -1.53
C GLY A 177 -5.87 0.71 -1.48
N ARG A 178 -5.71 1.21 -0.25
CA ARG A 178 -5.85 2.64 0.13
C ARG A 178 -5.02 3.64 -0.67
N ALA A 179 -3.96 3.23 -1.37
CA ALA A 179 -3.15 4.12 -2.20
C ALA A 179 -3.91 4.71 -3.41
N ALA A 180 -4.94 4.04 -3.93
CA ALA A 180 -5.81 4.64 -4.96
C ALA A 180 -6.66 5.79 -4.40
N HIS A 181 -7.12 5.67 -3.15
CA HIS A 181 -8.00 6.66 -2.51
C HIS A 181 -7.28 7.97 -2.16
N ALA A 182 -5.97 7.95 -1.89
CA ALA A 182 -5.18 9.18 -1.69
C ALA A 182 -5.08 10.02 -2.98
N LEU A 183 -5.14 9.38 -4.15
CA LEU A 183 -5.21 10.08 -5.44
C LEU A 183 -6.61 10.60 -5.73
N VAL A 184 -7.65 9.80 -5.49
CA VAL A 184 -9.06 10.24 -5.65
C VAL A 184 -9.36 11.45 -4.78
N ARG A 185 -8.88 11.46 -3.51
CA ARG A 185 -9.01 12.64 -2.64
C ARG A 185 -8.24 13.86 -3.14
N LYS A 186 -7.04 13.69 -3.72
CA LYS A 186 -6.25 14.81 -4.27
C LYS A 186 -6.85 15.36 -5.56
N GLU A 187 -7.42 14.50 -6.41
CA GLU A 187 -8.12 14.92 -7.64
C GLU A 187 -9.47 15.56 -7.33
N ALA A 188 -10.25 15.02 -6.39
CA ALA A 188 -11.47 15.64 -5.89
C ALA A 188 -11.18 16.99 -5.21
N ALA A 189 -10.11 17.10 -4.42
CA ALA A 189 -9.69 18.36 -3.81
C ALA A 189 -9.15 19.39 -4.82
N LYS A 190 -8.57 18.96 -5.94
CA LYS A 190 -8.19 19.84 -7.06
C LYS A 190 -9.41 20.31 -7.86
N LYS A 191 -10.41 19.44 -8.08
CA LYS A 191 -11.68 19.79 -8.75
C LYS A 191 -12.62 20.63 -7.88
N ALA A 192 -12.47 20.59 -6.56
CA ALA A 192 -13.31 21.31 -5.60
C ALA A 192 -12.77 22.68 -5.14
N LYS A 193 -11.73 23.25 -5.78
CA LYS A 193 -11.32 24.64 -5.52
C LYS A 193 -12.12 25.61 -6.41
N PRO A 194 -13.09 26.37 -5.89
CA PRO A 194 -13.68 27.47 -6.64
C PRO A 194 -12.66 28.62 -6.76
N ALA A 195 -12.51 29.14 -7.98
CA ALA A 195 -11.80 30.37 -8.26
C ALA A 195 -12.55 31.55 -7.62
N LYS A 196 -12.15 31.98 -6.42
CA LYS A 196 -12.53 33.30 -5.90
C LYS A 196 -11.63 34.34 -6.56
N LYS A 197 -12.10 34.94 -7.65
CA LYS A 197 -11.67 36.29 -8.08
C LYS A 197 -11.97 37.24 -6.93
N ALA A 198 -10.93 37.87 -6.39
CA ALA A 198 -11.07 38.97 -5.44
C ALA A 198 -11.40 40.24 -6.23
N GLU A 199 -12.67 40.64 -6.21
CA GLU A 199 -13.08 41.99 -6.60
C GLU A 199 -12.89 42.93 -5.41
N LYS A 200 -12.25 44.07 -5.67
CA LYS A 200 -11.72 45.01 -4.69
C LYS A 200 -12.71 46.17 -4.58
N ALA A 201 -13.28 46.41 -3.40
CA ALA A 201 -14.05 47.62 -3.09
C ALA A 201 -13.49 48.30 -1.82
N PRO A 202 -13.54 49.65 -1.71
CA PRO A 202 -12.58 50.43 -0.94
C PRO A 202 -12.93 50.56 0.54
N ARG A 203 -11.90 50.65 1.38
CA ARG A 203 -12.01 50.88 2.83
C ARG A 203 -12.15 52.38 3.12
N LYS A 204 -13.21 52.78 3.84
CA LYS A 204 -13.29 54.10 4.51
C LYS A 204 -12.50 54.05 5.83
N ALA A 205 -11.71 55.10 6.05
CA ALA A 205 -10.92 55.33 7.25
C ALA A 205 -11.82 55.74 8.43
N VAL A 206 -11.51 55.23 9.63
CA VAL A 206 -11.97 55.79 10.89
C VAL A 206 -10.79 55.85 11.85
N GLU A 207 -10.68 57.02 12.46
CA GLU A 207 -9.55 57.64 13.15
C GLU A 207 -9.43 57.19 14.62
N LYS A 208 -8.21 57.18 15.17
CA LYS A 208 -7.92 56.83 16.58
C LYS A 208 -8.02 58.07 17.48
N PRO A 209 -8.57 57.98 18.70
CA PRO A 209 -8.30 58.96 19.75
C PRO A 209 -7.10 58.56 20.64
N LYS A 210 -6.44 59.60 21.14
CA LYS A 210 -5.15 59.62 21.84
C LYS A 210 -5.22 59.18 23.31
N ARG A 211 -4.08 58.73 23.85
CA ARG A 211 -3.82 58.34 25.25
C ARG A 211 -3.81 59.54 26.22
N ALA A 212 -4.23 59.31 27.46
CA ALA A 212 -3.92 60.13 28.64
C ALA A 212 -2.94 59.39 29.59
N PRO A 213 -2.21 60.08 30.50
CA PRO A 213 -0.99 59.56 31.12
C PRO A 213 -1.14 59.08 32.58
N GLY A 214 -0.34 58.06 32.94
CA GLY A 214 0.42 57.99 34.21
C GLY A 214 -0.16 57.28 35.43
N ARG A 215 0.49 56.18 35.87
CA ARG A 215 0.86 55.90 37.28
C ARG A 215 2.00 54.84 37.34
N PRO A 216 2.97 54.92 38.28
CA PRO A 216 4.32 54.36 38.09
C PRO A 216 4.47 52.88 38.43
N ARG A 217 5.57 52.32 37.90
CA ARG A 217 5.99 50.92 37.96
C ARG A 217 6.48 50.52 39.35
N LYS A 218 6.04 49.35 39.85
CA LYS A 218 6.66 48.67 41.00
C LYS A 218 7.74 47.71 40.47
N VAL A 219 8.96 47.90 40.95
CA VAL A 219 10.16 47.11 40.67
C VAL A 219 9.98 45.71 41.26
N VAL A 220 10.28 44.68 40.48
CA VAL A 220 10.50 43.33 41.02
C VAL A 220 11.85 42.84 40.49
N GLU A 221 12.67 42.43 41.43
CA GLU A 221 14.09 42.11 41.39
C GLU A 221 14.38 40.86 40.54
N ALA A 222 15.51 40.88 39.83
CA ALA A 222 15.92 39.85 38.89
C ALA A 222 16.51 38.63 39.62
N ALA A 223 15.97 37.43 39.34
CA ALA A 223 16.56 36.16 39.78
C ALA A 223 17.75 35.77 38.88
N PRO A 224 18.86 35.23 39.42
CA PRO A 224 20.07 34.94 38.65
C PRO A 224 19.96 33.64 37.83
N ALA A 225 20.63 33.64 36.67
CA ALA A 225 20.65 32.57 35.68
C ALA A 225 21.37 31.28 36.17
N PRO A 226 20.97 30.09 35.67
CA PRO A 226 21.52 28.81 36.12
C PRO A 226 22.94 28.54 35.57
N LYS A 227 23.81 28.00 36.44
CA LYS A 227 25.20 27.60 36.12
C LYS A 227 25.25 26.38 35.20
N ARG A 228 26.07 26.49 34.16
CA ARG A 228 26.35 25.48 33.13
C ARG A 228 27.23 24.35 33.69
N VAL A 229 26.69 23.13 33.79
CA VAL A 229 27.44 21.94 34.22
C VAL A 229 28.28 21.41 33.05
N VAL A 230 29.59 21.52 33.17
CA VAL A 230 30.57 20.95 32.23
C VAL A 230 30.82 19.48 32.60
N ARG A 231 30.38 18.55 31.75
CA ARG A 231 30.71 17.12 31.88
C ARG A 231 32.19 16.90 31.55
N ARG A 232 32.99 16.50 32.56
CA ARG A 232 34.38 16.07 32.39
C ARG A 232 34.44 14.76 31.59
N LYS A 233 35.28 14.71 30.56
CA LYS A 233 35.61 13.51 29.78
C LYS A 233 36.37 12.51 30.67
N ARG A 234 35.98 11.24 30.68
CA ARG A 234 36.75 10.12 31.27
C ARG A 234 38.01 9.86 30.42
N PRO A 235 39.19 9.62 31.02
CA PRO A 235 40.38 9.18 30.29
C PRO A 235 40.30 7.67 29.95
N PRO A 236 40.98 7.22 28.87
CA PRO A 236 41.03 5.80 28.51
C PRO A 236 42.00 5.02 29.41
N LEU A 237 41.59 3.81 29.79
CA LEU A 237 42.43 2.82 30.49
C LEU A 237 43.48 2.26 29.53
N ARG A 238 44.74 2.30 29.95
CA ARG A 238 45.91 1.72 29.27
C ARG A 238 45.82 0.18 29.28
N SER A 239 46.06 -0.42 28.12
CA SER A 239 46.43 -1.83 27.96
C SER A 239 47.85 -2.06 28.49
N GLY A 240 47.99 -2.94 29.48
CA GLY A 240 49.25 -3.50 29.92
C GLY A 240 49.38 -4.93 29.41
N VAL A 241 50.42 -5.18 28.62
CA VAL A 241 51.01 -6.51 28.37
C VAL A 241 52.23 -6.59 29.26
N LEU A 242 52.39 -7.69 30.02
CA LEU A 242 53.63 -8.44 30.27
C LEU A 242 53.39 -9.48 31.37
N GLY A 243 53.74 -10.73 31.08
CA GLY A 243 53.60 -11.92 31.92
C GLY A 243 53.45 -13.13 31.04
#